data_AF-A0A6I1N8C8-F1
#
_entry.id   AF-A0A6I1N8C8-F1
#
_cell.length_a   1.000
_cell.length_b   1.000
_cell.length_c   1.000
_cell.angle_alpha   90.00
_cell.angle_beta   90.00
_cell.angle_gamma   90.00
#
_symmetry.space_group_name_H-M   'P 1'
#
loop_
_entity.id
_entity.type
_entity.pdbx_description
1 polymer ?
#
loop_
_entity_poly.entity_id
_entity_poly.type
_entity_poly.pdbx_seq_one_letter_code
_entity_poly.pdbx_strand_id
1 'polypeptide(L)'
;MKFSYAGALVALTLASLLSACGGKAQYTVQGSVSGLTVDGLQLVNGGQTLVVPKGATSFAFPQQIDYGTEYDITIGQNPEFFTCGVAGGKGSAGYTVSIGAVVRCDPNSYTVGGTYSGLVSVETTPPVPPATEPTPTPNIVTLINGSGSRVDISSATASSGTFTAATLTNGEVYSISILTQPKNLICTLTNQNGVIRAPNSVTNLTLTCVKPT
;
A
#
# COMPACT_ATOMS: atom_id res chain seq x y z
N MET A 1 13.64 85.16 0.10
CA MET A 1 13.51 83.84 -0.57
C MET A 1 14.24 82.81 0.28
N LYS A 2 13.75 81.57 0.36
CA LYS A 2 14.27 80.40 1.11
C LYS A 2 13.49 80.16 2.41
N PHE A 3 12.68 79.09 2.42
CA PHE A 3 12.36 78.19 3.55
C PHE A 3 11.16 77.26 3.23
N SER A 4 10.53 77.35 2.06
CA SER A 4 9.30 76.59 1.77
C SER A 4 9.46 75.20 1.11
N TYR A 5 10.68 74.70 0.86
CA TYR A 5 10.91 73.42 0.16
C TYR A 5 11.36 72.25 1.07
N ALA A 6 11.64 72.50 2.35
CA ALA A 6 12.13 71.47 3.26
C ALA A 6 11.03 70.49 3.72
N GLY A 7 9.77 70.94 3.85
CA GLY A 7 8.66 70.10 4.30
C GLY A 7 8.22 69.03 3.28
N ALA A 8 8.34 69.33 1.99
CA ALA A 8 7.90 68.42 0.91
C ALA A 8 8.86 67.24 0.69
N LEU A 9 10.16 67.40 0.97
CA LEU A 9 11.17 66.34 0.84
C LEU A 9 11.15 65.34 2.00
N VAL A 10 10.74 65.78 3.20
CA VAL A 10 10.59 64.88 4.37
C VAL A 10 9.34 63.99 4.24
N ALA A 11 8.26 64.51 3.65
CA ALA A 11 7.04 63.71 3.42
C ALA A 11 7.24 62.62 2.33
N LEU A 12 8.01 62.90 1.28
CA LEU A 12 8.24 61.95 0.19
C LEU A 12 9.17 60.78 0.58
N THR A 13 10.04 60.97 1.58
CA THR A 13 10.95 59.92 2.10
C THR A 13 10.31 59.07 3.20
N LEU A 14 9.29 59.59 3.90
CA LEU A 14 8.49 58.80 4.86
C LEU A 14 7.50 57.86 4.18
N ALA A 15 7.01 58.20 2.98
CA ALA A 15 6.06 57.37 2.23
C ALA A 15 6.71 56.13 1.58
N SER A 16 8.01 56.18 1.24
CA SER A 16 8.73 55.03 0.67
C SER A 16 9.13 53.99 1.72
N LEU A 17 9.16 54.35 3.01
CA LEU A 17 9.42 53.41 4.11
C LEU A 17 8.16 52.60 4.52
N LEU A 18 6.95 53.08 4.19
CA LEU A 18 5.70 52.34 4.46
C LEU A 18 5.48 51.17 3.49
N SER A 19 6.08 51.23 2.30
CA SER A 19 6.06 50.14 1.30
C SER A 19 6.81 48.88 1.75
N ALA A 20 7.62 48.96 2.81
CA ALA A 20 8.43 47.84 3.27
C ALA A 20 7.71 46.90 4.26
N CYS A 21 6.50 47.26 4.74
CA CYS A 21 5.72 46.44 5.67
C CYS A 21 4.60 45.62 4.99
N GLY A 22 4.56 45.60 3.66
CA GLY A 22 3.53 44.92 2.85
C GLY A 22 3.93 43.55 2.32
N GLY A 23 4.98 42.91 2.88
CA GLY A 23 5.39 41.57 2.45
C GLY A 23 4.25 40.58 2.65
N LYS A 24 3.73 40.01 1.56
CA LYS A 24 2.77 38.91 1.65
C LYS A 24 3.44 37.76 2.40
N ALA A 25 2.78 37.24 3.44
CA ALA A 25 3.26 36.04 4.11
C ALA A 25 3.30 34.89 3.08
N GLN A 26 4.47 34.26 2.96
CA GLN A 26 4.69 33.10 2.10
C GLN A 26 4.83 31.84 2.93
N TYR A 27 4.30 30.73 2.41
CA TYR A 27 4.22 29.45 3.09
C TYR A 27 4.86 28.37 2.24
N THR A 28 5.75 27.59 2.85
CA THR A 28 6.32 26.40 2.22
C THR A 28 5.29 25.27 2.23
N VAL A 29 5.05 24.67 1.06
CA VAL A 29 4.24 23.44 0.95
C VAL A 29 5.13 22.26 1.34
N GLN A 30 4.83 21.63 2.47
CA GLN A 30 5.69 20.62 3.08
C GLN A 30 4.90 19.54 3.81
N GLY A 31 5.60 18.49 4.24
CA GLY A 31 5.00 17.39 4.96
C GLY A 31 5.97 16.30 5.39
N SER A 32 5.42 15.27 6.04
CA SER A 32 6.16 14.08 6.44
C SER A 32 6.00 12.95 5.42
N VAL A 33 7.01 12.09 5.32
CA VAL A 33 7.03 10.89 4.48
C VAL A 33 7.29 9.67 5.34
N SER A 34 6.59 8.57 5.07
CA SER A 34 6.80 7.29 5.74
C SER A 34 6.68 6.13 4.75
N GLY A 35 7.43 5.04 5.01
CA GLY A 35 7.38 3.81 4.22
C GLY A 35 8.02 3.88 2.81
N LEU A 36 8.62 5.01 2.45
CA LEU A 36 9.33 5.17 1.17
C LEU A 36 10.72 4.53 1.24
N THR A 37 10.84 3.24 0.93
CA THR A 37 12.13 2.52 0.95
C THR A 37 12.78 2.38 -0.42
N VAL A 38 12.11 2.86 -1.48
CA VAL A 38 12.54 2.77 -2.89
C VAL A 38 12.47 4.15 -3.56
N ASP A 39 13.24 4.32 -4.62
CA ASP A 39 13.26 5.55 -5.42
C ASP A 39 12.07 5.60 -6.39
N GLY A 40 11.70 6.80 -6.86
CA GLY A 40 10.69 6.99 -7.91
C GLY A 40 9.39 7.68 -7.48
N LEU A 41 9.25 8.06 -6.20
CA LEU A 41 8.13 8.89 -5.76
C LEU A 41 8.25 10.30 -6.35
N GLN A 42 7.18 10.75 -6.99
CA GLN A 42 7.01 12.14 -7.41
C GLN A 42 5.72 12.71 -6.85
N LEU A 43 5.82 13.86 -6.18
CA LEU A 43 4.69 14.65 -5.70
C LEU A 43 4.46 15.82 -6.65
N VAL A 44 3.21 16.20 -6.85
CA VAL A 44 2.84 17.35 -7.68
C VAL A 44 2.00 18.32 -6.86
N ASN A 45 2.31 19.61 -6.95
CA ASN A 45 1.51 20.69 -6.38
C ASN A 45 1.51 21.88 -7.33
N GLY A 46 0.34 22.33 -7.79
CA GLY A 46 0.22 23.52 -8.65
C GLY A 46 1.02 23.45 -9.96
N GLY A 47 1.18 22.26 -10.54
CA GLY A 47 1.99 22.05 -11.76
C GLY A 47 3.49 21.89 -11.51
N GLN A 48 3.96 22.08 -10.28
CA GLN A 48 5.34 21.78 -9.89
C GLN A 48 5.48 20.32 -9.49
N THR A 49 6.48 19.63 -10.02
CA THR A 49 6.85 18.26 -9.61
C THR A 49 8.03 18.28 -8.64
N LEU A 50 7.94 17.48 -7.58
CA LEU A 50 8.99 17.24 -6.59
C LEU A 50 9.32 15.75 -6.55
N VAL A 51 10.58 15.41 -6.85
CA VAL A 51 11.10 14.05 -6.64
C VAL A 51 11.48 13.88 -5.18
N VAL A 52 10.93 12.86 -4.52
CA VAL A 52 11.23 12.55 -3.13
C VAL A 52 12.18 11.35 -3.09
N PRO A 53 13.41 11.49 -2.55
CA PRO A 53 14.38 10.40 -2.53
C PRO A 53 13.98 9.30 -1.56
N LYS A 54 14.42 8.06 -1.82
CA LYS A 54 14.19 6.95 -0.87
C LYS A 54 14.72 7.27 0.52
N GLY A 55 14.03 6.77 1.55
CA GLY A 55 14.38 6.97 2.94
C GLY A 55 14.10 8.38 3.47
N ALA A 56 13.58 9.30 2.65
CA ALA A 56 13.14 10.61 3.13
C ALA A 56 12.04 10.46 4.20
N THR A 57 12.14 11.25 5.26
CA THR A 57 11.13 11.35 6.33
C THR A 57 10.26 12.61 6.19
N SER A 58 10.60 13.49 5.26
CA SER A 58 9.90 14.74 4.98
C SER A 58 10.10 15.19 3.54
N PHE A 59 9.21 16.07 3.06
CA PHE A 59 9.33 16.73 1.77
C PHE A 59 8.98 18.22 1.90
N ALA A 60 9.51 19.03 0.99
CA ALA A 60 9.17 20.43 0.85
C ALA A 60 9.29 20.84 -0.61
N PHE A 61 8.27 21.51 -1.15
CA PHE A 61 8.34 22.11 -2.48
C PHE A 61 9.22 23.37 -2.41
N PRO A 62 10.16 23.56 -3.35
CA PRO A 62 11.04 24.74 -3.35
C PRO A 62 10.33 26.08 -3.59
N GLN A 63 9.18 26.11 -4.28
CA GLN A 63 8.40 27.34 -4.42
C GLN A 63 7.42 27.47 -3.25
N GLN A 64 7.51 28.60 -2.56
CA GLN A 64 6.52 28.99 -1.56
C GLN A 64 5.28 29.57 -2.25
N ILE A 65 4.15 29.50 -1.55
CA ILE A 65 2.87 30.04 -2.00
C ILE A 65 2.42 31.19 -1.09
N ASP A 66 1.73 32.17 -1.66
CA ASP A 66 1.22 33.32 -0.92
C ASP A 66 0.07 32.92 0.01
N TYR A 67 -0.14 33.70 1.08
CA TYR A 67 -1.33 33.59 1.93
C TYR A 67 -2.62 33.54 1.10
N GLY A 68 -3.49 32.57 1.41
CA GLY A 68 -4.77 32.36 0.73
C GLY A 68 -4.68 31.51 -0.55
N THR A 69 -3.49 31.27 -1.10
CA THR A 69 -3.31 30.38 -2.25
C THR A 69 -3.64 28.93 -1.89
N GLU A 70 -4.42 28.26 -2.73
CA GLU A 70 -4.73 26.84 -2.57
C GLU A 70 -3.53 25.97 -2.94
N TYR A 71 -3.31 24.92 -2.16
CA TYR A 71 -2.38 23.84 -2.47
C TYR A 71 -3.15 22.53 -2.64
N ASP A 72 -2.62 21.69 -3.52
CA ASP A 72 -3.16 20.36 -3.83
C ASP A 72 -1.99 19.42 -4.17
N ILE A 73 -1.50 18.76 -3.13
CA ILE A 73 -0.42 17.79 -3.19
C ILE A 73 -1.00 16.45 -3.62
N THR A 74 -0.62 16.02 -4.81
CA THR A 74 -1.02 14.75 -5.41
C THR A 74 0.18 13.86 -5.71
N ILE A 75 -0.06 12.56 -5.88
CA ILE A 75 0.97 11.65 -6.38
C ILE A 75 1.05 11.80 -7.90
N GLY A 76 2.16 12.29 -8.40
CA GLY A 76 2.45 12.32 -9.84
C GLY A 76 2.94 10.97 -10.35
N GLN A 77 3.78 10.30 -9.57
CA GLN A 77 4.29 8.96 -9.87
C GLN A 77 4.52 8.17 -8.58
N ASN A 78 4.02 6.94 -8.55
CA ASN A 78 4.37 5.98 -7.50
C ASN A 78 5.74 5.34 -7.80
N PRO A 79 6.53 5.03 -6.76
CA PRO A 79 7.70 4.17 -6.92
C PRO A 79 7.31 2.79 -7.49
N GLU A 80 8.25 2.11 -8.14
CA GLU A 80 8.01 0.74 -8.58
C GLU A 80 7.66 -0.18 -7.40
N PHE A 81 6.63 -1.00 -7.60
CA PHE A 81 6.13 -1.98 -6.62
C PHE A 81 5.63 -1.40 -5.30
N PHE A 82 5.40 -0.09 -5.21
CA PHE A 82 4.81 0.57 -4.05
C PHE A 82 3.59 1.38 -4.47
N THR A 83 2.70 1.61 -3.52
CA THR A 83 1.60 2.57 -3.66
C THR A 83 1.71 3.60 -2.55
N CYS A 84 1.74 4.87 -2.93
CA CYS A 84 1.76 5.99 -2.00
C CYS A 84 0.41 6.70 -1.97
N GLY A 85 0.04 7.24 -0.82
CA GLY A 85 -1.13 8.09 -0.61
C GLY A 85 -0.76 9.38 0.11
N VAL A 86 -1.54 10.44 -0.14
CA VAL A 86 -1.39 11.75 0.52
C VAL A 86 -2.62 12.01 1.41
N ALA A 87 -2.39 12.31 2.68
CA ALA A 87 -3.39 12.79 3.62
C ALA A 87 -3.10 14.24 4.00
N GLY A 88 -4.14 15.08 4.16
CA GLY A 88 -3.95 16.51 4.42
C GLY A 88 -3.26 17.26 3.27
N GLY A 89 -3.30 16.71 2.05
CA GLY A 89 -2.62 17.27 0.88
C GLY A 89 -3.32 18.46 0.23
N LYS A 90 -4.51 18.84 0.68
CA LYS A 90 -5.32 19.93 0.10
C LYS A 90 -5.68 20.97 1.15
N GLY A 91 -5.62 22.24 0.77
CA GLY A 91 -6.03 23.35 1.64
C GLY A 91 -5.60 24.70 1.10
N SER A 92 -5.63 25.73 1.95
CA SER A 92 -5.17 27.09 1.63
C SER A 92 -4.05 27.53 2.58
N ALA A 93 -3.06 28.24 2.03
CA ALA A 93 -1.92 28.74 2.77
C ALA A 93 -2.32 29.77 3.84
N GLY A 94 -1.72 29.67 5.02
CA GLY A 94 -1.97 30.58 6.14
C GLY A 94 -3.19 30.28 7.00
N TYR A 95 -3.95 29.21 6.71
CA TYR A 95 -4.99 28.71 7.62
C TYR A 95 -4.39 28.12 8.92
N THR A 96 -3.20 27.54 8.83
CA THR A 96 -2.39 27.06 9.95
C THR A 96 -0.99 27.65 9.88
N VAL A 97 -0.22 27.53 10.97
CA VAL A 97 1.18 27.99 11.04
C VAL A 97 2.09 27.30 10.02
N SER A 98 1.72 26.10 9.55
CA SER A 98 2.47 25.34 8.55
C SER A 98 1.57 24.35 7.83
N ILE A 99 1.82 24.13 6.53
CA ILE A 99 1.18 23.07 5.77
C ILE A 99 1.73 21.72 6.26
N GLY A 100 0.83 20.81 6.66
CA GLY A 100 1.16 19.56 7.33
C GLY A 100 0.61 18.34 6.60
N ALA A 101 1.05 18.12 5.36
CA ALA A 101 0.64 16.94 4.60
C ALA A 101 1.42 15.69 5.04
N VAL A 102 0.78 14.53 4.95
CA VAL A 102 1.38 13.23 5.29
C VAL A 102 1.36 12.36 4.05
N VAL A 103 2.54 11.91 3.64
CA VAL A 103 2.71 10.93 2.56
C VAL A 103 3.09 9.60 3.17
N ARG A 104 2.34 8.55 2.81
CA ARG A 104 2.62 7.19 3.24
C ARG A 104 2.72 6.30 2.01
N CYS A 105 3.78 5.52 1.94
CA CYS A 105 4.01 4.53 0.90
C CYS A 105 4.03 3.14 1.52
N ASP A 106 3.31 2.21 0.91
CA ASP A 106 3.28 0.80 1.33
C ASP A 106 3.66 -0.09 0.12
N PRO A 107 4.42 -1.18 0.33
CA PRO A 107 4.76 -2.11 -0.74
C PRO A 107 3.51 -2.82 -1.27
N ASN A 108 3.47 -3.03 -2.58
CA ASN A 108 2.39 -3.77 -3.22
C ASN A 108 2.47 -5.26 -2.84
N SER A 109 1.30 -5.85 -2.65
CA SER A 109 1.14 -7.25 -2.25
C SER A 109 0.75 -8.14 -3.43
N TYR A 110 1.35 -9.32 -3.50
CA TYR A 110 1.19 -10.33 -4.54
C TYR A 110 0.84 -11.67 -3.90
N THR A 111 -0.15 -12.35 -4.47
CA THR A 111 -0.61 -13.63 -3.94
C THR A 111 0.25 -14.78 -4.47
N VAL A 112 0.41 -15.81 -3.62
CA VAL A 112 0.95 -17.11 -3.99
C VAL A 112 -0.16 -18.12 -3.85
N GLY A 113 -0.52 -18.78 -4.93
CA GLY A 113 -1.67 -19.65 -5.00
C GLY A 113 -1.62 -20.59 -6.19
N GLY A 114 -2.70 -21.34 -6.34
CA GLY A 114 -2.75 -22.44 -7.28
C GLY A 114 -4.13 -23.02 -7.45
N THR A 115 -4.16 -24.18 -8.09
CA THR A 115 -5.36 -25.02 -8.20
C THR A 115 -5.24 -26.24 -7.32
N TYR A 116 -6.36 -26.70 -6.77
CA TYR A 116 -6.44 -27.97 -6.07
C TYR A 116 -7.47 -28.89 -6.72
N SER A 117 -7.26 -30.20 -6.59
CA SER A 117 -8.17 -31.23 -7.09
C SER A 117 -8.11 -32.50 -6.24
N GLY A 118 -9.21 -33.27 -6.24
CA GLY A 118 -9.29 -34.58 -5.59
C GLY A 118 -9.44 -34.53 -4.06
N LEU A 119 -9.70 -33.35 -3.49
CA LEU A 119 -9.96 -33.19 -2.05
C LEU A 119 -11.42 -33.56 -1.76
N VAL A 120 -11.69 -34.84 -1.54
CA VAL A 120 -13.04 -35.35 -1.33
C VAL A 120 -13.28 -35.79 0.12
N SER A 121 -14.54 -35.72 0.56
CA SER A 121 -14.97 -36.33 1.81
C SER A 121 -14.99 -37.86 1.63
N VAL A 122 -14.16 -38.57 2.39
CA VAL A 122 -14.01 -40.03 2.31
C VAL A 122 -14.69 -40.76 3.47
N GLU A 123 -14.94 -40.06 4.58
CA GLU A 123 -15.63 -40.57 5.75
C GLU A 123 -17.03 -39.97 5.84
N THR A 124 -17.96 -40.73 6.42
CA THR A 124 -19.30 -40.25 6.75
C THR A 124 -19.58 -40.53 8.22
N THR A 125 -20.37 -39.67 8.85
CA THR A 125 -20.88 -39.90 10.20
C THR A 125 -22.25 -40.58 10.11
N PRO A 126 -22.57 -41.54 11.01
CA PRO A 126 -23.89 -42.14 11.08
C PRO A 126 -24.98 -41.08 11.31
N PRO A 127 -26.17 -41.23 10.70
CA PRO A 127 -27.28 -40.30 10.92
C PRO A 127 -27.71 -40.30 12.39
N VAL A 128 -27.96 -39.10 12.93
CA VAL A 128 -28.61 -38.91 14.25
C VAL A 128 -30.09 -38.58 14.01
N PRO A 129 -31.06 -39.29 14.61
CA PRO A 129 -32.48 -39.02 14.41
C PRO A 129 -32.81 -37.53 14.67
N PRO A 130 -33.57 -36.86 13.77
CA PRO A 130 -34.41 -37.41 12.71
C PRO A 130 -33.73 -37.57 11.34
N ALA A 131 -32.42 -37.37 11.21
CA ALA A 131 -31.73 -37.55 9.94
C ALA A 131 -31.72 -39.04 9.51
N THR A 132 -31.79 -39.28 8.21
CA THR A 132 -31.82 -40.64 7.62
C THR A 132 -30.58 -40.94 6.78
N GLU A 133 -29.86 -39.90 6.32
CA GLU A 133 -28.67 -40.03 5.48
C GLU A 133 -27.37 -39.77 6.27
N PRO A 134 -26.30 -40.53 6.00
CA PRO A 134 -25.01 -40.30 6.62
C PRO A 134 -24.42 -38.95 6.15
N THR A 135 -23.86 -38.18 7.07
CA THR A 135 -23.33 -36.84 6.76
C THR A 135 -21.84 -36.95 6.37
N PRO A 136 -21.40 -36.44 5.20
CA PRO A 136 -20.01 -36.48 4.82
C PRO A 136 -19.15 -35.65 5.79
N THR A 137 -18.06 -36.24 6.27
CA THR A 137 -17.07 -35.52 7.09
C THR A 137 -16.06 -34.87 6.15
N PRO A 138 -15.95 -33.53 6.13
CA PRO A 138 -15.06 -32.86 5.21
C PRO A 138 -13.60 -33.13 5.55
N ASN A 139 -12.80 -33.31 4.52
CA ASN A 139 -11.36 -33.40 4.60
C ASN A 139 -10.74 -32.00 4.51
N ILE A 140 -9.69 -31.79 5.30
CA ILE A 140 -8.94 -30.55 5.33
C ILE A 140 -7.47 -30.86 5.04
N VAL A 141 -6.89 -30.10 4.11
CA VAL A 141 -5.44 -30.05 3.89
C VAL A 141 -4.96 -28.67 4.29
N THR A 142 -3.95 -28.62 5.16
CA THR A 142 -3.34 -27.36 5.59
C THR A 142 -2.04 -27.15 4.84
N LEU A 143 -1.93 -26.03 4.12
CA LEU A 143 -0.68 -25.59 3.54
C LEU A 143 -0.03 -24.54 4.46
N ILE A 144 1.30 -24.52 4.48
CA ILE A 144 2.09 -23.53 5.21
C ILE A 144 3.15 -22.93 4.29
N ASN A 145 3.34 -21.62 4.35
CA ASN A 145 4.50 -20.96 3.76
C ASN A 145 5.66 -20.92 4.77
N GLY A 146 6.91 -20.89 4.31
CA GLY A 146 8.10 -20.76 5.16
C GLY A 146 8.07 -19.57 6.13
N SER A 147 7.28 -18.52 5.85
CA SER A 147 7.03 -17.40 6.76
C SER A 147 6.11 -17.71 7.95
N GLY A 148 5.46 -18.88 7.97
CA GLY A 148 4.51 -19.29 9.00
C GLY A 148 3.03 -19.05 8.66
N SER A 149 2.73 -18.37 7.54
CA SER A 149 1.36 -18.22 7.03
C SER A 149 0.73 -19.57 6.70
N ARG A 150 -0.54 -19.77 7.03
CA ARG A 150 -1.26 -21.05 6.85
C ARG A 150 -2.57 -20.83 6.11
N VAL A 151 -2.94 -21.79 5.28
CA VAL A 151 -4.27 -21.87 4.67
C VAL A 151 -4.83 -23.27 4.80
N ASP A 152 -6.09 -23.37 5.18
CA ASP A 152 -6.86 -24.60 5.18
C ASP A 152 -7.72 -24.65 3.93
N ILE A 153 -7.63 -25.75 3.19
CA ILE A 153 -8.50 -26.04 2.05
C ILE A 153 -9.38 -27.20 2.46
N SER A 154 -10.70 -27.05 2.29
CA SER A 154 -11.69 -28.00 2.80
C SER A 154 -12.59 -28.56 1.69
N SER A 155 -12.83 -29.87 1.72
CA SER A 155 -13.80 -30.52 0.84
C SER A 155 -15.24 -30.13 1.11
N ALA A 156 -15.53 -29.44 2.22
CA ALA A 156 -16.85 -28.86 2.49
C ALA A 156 -17.21 -27.77 1.48
N THR A 157 -16.21 -27.07 0.95
CA THR A 157 -16.40 -25.98 -0.01
C THR A 157 -16.49 -26.51 -1.43
N ALA A 158 -15.49 -27.28 -1.85
CA ALA A 158 -15.47 -27.96 -3.14
C ALA A 158 -14.40 -29.07 -3.17
N SER A 159 -14.52 -29.99 -4.13
CA SER A 159 -13.52 -31.04 -4.37
C SER A 159 -12.37 -30.60 -5.27
N SER A 160 -12.52 -29.47 -5.95
CA SER A 160 -11.51 -28.79 -6.75
C SER A 160 -11.78 -27.30 -6.79
N GLY A 161 -10.74 -26.52 -7.09
CA GLY A 161 -10.86 -25.07 -7.16
C GLY A 161 -9.51 -24.36 -7.17
N THR A 162 -9.52 -23.09 -6.79
CA THR A 162 -8.31 -22.29 -6.60
C THR A 162 -8.07 -22.03 -5.11
N PHE A 163 -6.83 -21.74 -4.75
CA PHE A 163 -6.45 -21.36 -3.39
C PHE A 163 -5.40 -20.25 -3.40
N THR A 164 -5.32 -19.51 -2.31
CA THR A 164 -4.23 -18.58 -2.00
C THR A 164 -3.55 -19.04 -0.71
N ALA A 165 -2.27 -19.38 -0.79
CA ALA A 165 -1.48 -19.89 0.34
C ALA A 165 -0.74 -18.79 1.11
N ALA A 166 -0.35 -17.71 0.43
CA ALA A 166 0.32 -16.58 1.06
C ALA A 166 0.09 -15.29 0.27
N THR A 167 0.33 -14.16 0.93
CA THR A 167 0.44 -12.84 0.32
C THR A 167 1.81 -12.28 0.69
N LEU A 168 2.59 -11.92 -0.32
CA LEU A 168 4.00 -11.52 -0.19
C LEU A 168 4.28 -10.27 -1.03
N THR A 169 5.39 -9.61 -0.78
CA THR A 169 5.87 -8.43 -1.50
C THR A 169 6.94 -8.81 -2.54
N ASN A 170 7.27 -7.88 -3.45
CA ASN A 170 8.25 -8.13 -4.50
C ASN A 170 9.61 -8.54 -3.95
N GLY A 171 10.20 -9.62 -4.49
CA GLY A 171 11.49 -10.15 -4.06
C GLY A 171 11.43 -11.12 -2.87
N GLU A 172 10.28 -11.28 -2.21
CA GLU A 172 10.14 -12.29 -1.16
C GLU A 172 10.13 -13.71 -1.73
N VAL A 173 10.78 -14.62 -1.01
CA VAL A 173 10.83 -16.05 -1.32
C VAL A 173 9.61 -16.74 -0.71
N TYR A 174 8.94 -17.58 -1.48
CA TYR A 174 7.93 -18.49 -0.96
C TYR A 174 8.45 -19.93 -0.95
N SER A 175 8.01 -20.68 0.07
CA SER A 175 8.24 -22.11 0.20
C SER A 175 6.99 -22.70 0.84
N ILE A 176 6.08 -23.20 0.00
CA ILE A 176 4.84 -23.82 0.41
C ILE A 176 5.09 -25.30 0.69
N SER A 177 4.53 -25.79 1.78
CA SER A 177 4.56 -27.20 2.15
C SER A 177 3.19 -27.63 2.65
N ILE A 178 2.90 -28.93 2.55
CA ILE A 178 1.74 -29.51 3.21
C ILE A 178 2.09 -29.69 4.68
N LEU A 179 1.43 -28.93 5.54
CA LEU A 179 1.59 -29.04 6.99
C LEU A 179 0.82 -30.25 7.52
N THR A 180 -0.43 -30.41 7.07
CA THR A 180 -1.33 -31.45 7.54
C THR A 180 -1.97 -32.13 6.34
N GLN A 181 -1.79 -33.44 6.24
CA GLN A 181 -2.48 -34.28 5.26
C GLN A 181 -3.94 -34.53 5.71
N PRO A 182 -4.91 -34.53 4.79
CA PRO A 182 -6.27 -34.94 5.07
C PRO A 182 -6.36 -36.43 5.41
N LYS A 183 -7.44 -36.85 6.09
CA LYS A 183 -7.64 -38.26 6.42
C LYS A 183 -7.94 -39.08 5.16
N ASN A 184 -7.34 -40.27 5.08
CA ASN A 184 -7.50 -41.25 4.00
C ASN A 184 -7.32 -40.68 2.58
N LEU A 185 -6.53 -39.62 2.46
CA LEU A 185 -6.09 -39.01 1.22
C LEU A 185 -4.58 -38.69 1.36
N ILE A 186 -3.87 -38.75 0.24
CA ILE A 186 -2.49 -38.25 0.13
C ILE A 186 -2.53 -37.11 -0.87
N CYS A 187 -2.17 -35.93 -0.41
CA CYS A 187 -2.01 -34.76 -1.25
C CYS A 187 -0.53 -34.54 -1.61
N THR A 188 -0.28 -34.15 -2.86
CA THR A 188 1.02 -33.74 -3.38
C THR A 188 0.94 -32.32 -3.92
N LEU A 189 2.00 -31.54 -3.73
CA LEU A 189 2.09 -30.16 -4.19
C LEU A 189 3.24 -30.02 -5.20
N THR A 190 3.04 -29.24 -6.26
CA THR A 190 4.08 -28.87 -7.23
C THR A 190 4.22 -27.35 -7.35
N ASN A 191 5.34 -26.89 -7.91
CA ASN A 191 5.71 -25.47 -8.02
C ASN A 191 5.71 -24.74 -6.66
N GLN A 192 6.12 -25.46 -5.62
CA GLN A 192 5.93 -25.04 -4.23
C GLN A 192 6.97 -24.04 -3.73
N ASN A 193 7.98 -23.69 -4.52
CA ASN A 193 9.01 -22.72 -4.13
C ASN A 193 9.36 -21.75 -5.27
N GLY A 194 9.81 -20.57 -4.89
CA GLY A 194 10.19 -19.53 -5.84
C GLY A 194 10.29 -18.16 -5.18
N VAL A 195 10.33 -17.12 -6.02
CA VAL A 195 10.42 -15.72 -5.61
C VAL A 195 9.29 -14.95 -6.28
N ILE A 196 8.67 -14.01 -5.57
CA ILE A 196 7.74 -13.06 -6.18
C ILE A 196 8.51 -12.18 -7.16
N ARG A 197 8.13 -12.27 -8.43
CA ARG A 197 8.60 -11.41 -9.51
C ARG A 197 7.42 -10.56 -9.96
N ALA A 198 7.28 -9.40 -9.33
CA ALA A 198 6.25 -8.43 -9.67
C ALA A 198 6.31 -8.05 -11.18
N PRO A 199 5.19 -7.64 -11.80
CA PRO A 199 3.92 -7.29 -11.17
C PRO A 199 2.93 -8.47 -11.04
N ASN A 200 3.36 -9.70 -11.28
CA ASN A 200 2.45 -10.85 -11.34
C ASN A 200 2.43 -11.63 -10.03
N SER A 201 1.22 -12.02 -9.61
CA SER A 201 1.01 -13.05 -8.59
C SER A 201 1.43 -14.43 -9.12
N VAL A 202 1.78 -15.33 -8.19
CA VAL A 202 2.08 -16.73 -8.50
C VAL A 202 0.79 -17.53 -8.41
N THR A 203 0.38 -18.19 -9.50
CA THR A 203 -0.89 -18.91 -9.60
C THR A 203 -0.75 -20.35 -10.12
N ASN A 204 0.49 -20.82 -10.29
CA ASN A 204 0.80 -22.09 -10.94
C ASN A 204 1.10 -23.24 -9.95
N LEU A 205 0.80 -23.08 -8.66
CA LEU A 205 0.87 -24.21 -7.74
C LEU A 205 -0.24 -25.22 -8.08
N THR A 206 0.08 -26.50 -7.95
CA THR A 206 -0.91 -27.58 -8.17
C THR A 206 -0.91 -28.51 -6.98
N LEU A 207 -2.04 -28.58 -6.29
CA LEU A 207 -2.31 -29.49 -5.19
C LEU A 207 -3.22 -30.62 -5.68
N THR A 208 -2.74 -31.86 -5.63
CA THR A 208 -3.54 -33.03 -6.06
C THR A 208 -3.65 -34.00 -4.92
N CYS A 209 -4.88 -34.36 -4.55
CA CYS A 209 -5.18 -35.32 -3.50
C CYS A 209 -5.76 -36.60 -4.09
N VAL A 210 -5.25 -37.75 -3.66
CA VAL A 210 -5.70 -39.07 -4.12
C VAL A 210 -5.90 -40.00 -2.94
N LYS A 211 -6.80 -40.98 -3.09
CA LYS A 211 -6.94 -42.05 -2.09
C LYS A 211 -5.67 -42.92 -2.10
N PRO A 212 -5.12 -43.33 -0.93
CA PRO A 212 -4.05 -44.31 -0.88
C PRO A 212 -4.48 -45.62 -1.55
N THR A 213 -3.59 -46.20 -2.36
CA THR A 213 -3.75 -47.54 -2.95
C THR A 213 -3.51 -48.63 -1.93
#